data_AF-A0A2W5QYK6-F1
#
_entry.id   AF-A0A2W5QYK6-F1
#
_cell.length_a   1.000
_cell.length_b   1.000
_cell.length_c   1.000
_cell.angle_alpha   90.00
_cell.angle_beta   90.00
_cell.angle_gamma   90.00
#
_symmetry.space_group_name_H-M   'P 1'
#
loop_
_entity.id
_entity.type
_entity.pdbx_description
1 polymer ?
#
loop_
_entity_poly.entity_id
_entity_poly.type
_entity_poly.pdbx_seq_one_letter_code
_entity_poly.pdbx_strand_id
1 'polypeptide(L)' 'MTMRISESAIRRRLAKAGFRLQKAPARHWSRYYGEGYMVTDDRNTVRLGGCQRPYEATLEDVRAFAELM' A
#
# COMPACT_ATOMS: atom_id res chain seq x y z
N MET A 1 -13.80 -19.06 -2.71
CA MET A 1 -13.13 -18.64 -3.96
C MET A 1 -12.47 -17.28 -3.70
N THR A 2 -11.25 -17.26 -3.13
CA THR A 2 -10.54 -16.00 -2.88
C THR A 2 -10.06 -15.45 -4.23
N MET A 3 -10.76 -14.44 -4.76
CA MET A 3 -10.30 -13.70 -5.93
C MET A 3 -8.93 -13.08 -5.58
N ARG A 4 -7.86 -13.69 -6.10
CA ARG A 4 -6.50 -13.13 -6.03
C ARG A 4 -6.44 -11.96 -7.01
N ILE A 5 -6.88 -10.79 -6.58
CA ILE A 5 -6.58 -9.56 -7.30
C ILE A 5 -5.06 -9.40 -7.28
N SER A 6 -4.44 -9.29 -8.45
CA SER A 6 -2.98 -9.11 -8.56
C SER A 6 -2.57 -7.72 -8.06
N GLU A 7 -1.39 -7.60 -7.45
CA GLU A 7 -0.82 -6.33 -7.02
C GLU A 7 -0.82 -5.29 -8.16
N SER A 8 -0.59 -5.74 -9.40
CA SER A 8 -0.66 -4.91 -10.61
C SER A 8 -2.05 -4.31 -10.89
N ALA A 9 -3.12 -5.04 -10.56
CA ALA A 9 -4.48 -4.52 -10.70
C ALA A 9 -4.79 -3.48 -9.61
N ILE A 10 -4.36 -3.73 -8.38
CA ILE A 10 -4.45 -2.79 -7.25
C ILE A 10 -3.69 -1.50 -7.57
N ARG A 11 -2.45 -1.61 -8.05
CA ARG A 11 -1.63 -0.46 -8.49
C ARG A 11 -2.33 0.38 -9.55
N ARG A 12 -2.96 -0.24 -10.55
CA ARG A 12 -3.69 0.48 -11.60
C ARG A 12 -4.91 1.22 -11.07
N ARG A 13 -5.67 0.61 -10.16
CA ARG A 13 -6.81 1.26 -9.49
C ARG A 13 -6.35 2.47 -8.68
N LEU A 14 -5.32 2.29 -7.85
CA LEU A 14 -4.73 3.38 -7.06
C LEU A 14 -4.24 4.51 -7.96
N ALA A 15 -3.50 4.19 -9.03
CA ALA A 15 -2.99 5.19 -9.96
C ALA A 15 -4.12 5.98 -10.65
N LYS A 16 -5.22 5.32 -11.02
CA LYS A 16 -6.40 5.99 -11.59
C LYS A 16 -7.03 6.99 -10.62
N ALA A 17 -7.00 6.68 -9.32
CA ALA A 17 -7.50 7.53 -8.26
C ALA A 17 -6.46 8.55 -7.74
N GLY A 18 -5.27 8.63 -8.33
CA GLY A 18 -4.22 9.58 -7.93
C GLY A 18 -3.28 9.07 -6.82
N PHE A 19 -3.42 7.82 -6.41
CA PHE A 19 -2.61 7.20 -5.36
C PHE A 19 -1.49 6.31 -5.90
N ARG A 20 -0.46 6.08 -5.06
CA ARG A 20 0.69 5.23 -5.33
C ARG A 20 0.87 4.20 -4.22
N LEU A 21 0.96 2.94 -4.63
CA LEU A 21 1.34 1.84 -3.74
C LEU A 21 2.86 1.79 -3.59
N GLN A 22 3.34 1.84 -2.36
CA GLN A 22 4.74 1.63 -2.00
C GLN A 22 4.89 0.32 -1.23
N LYS A 23 6.01 -0.35 -1.46
CA LYS A 23 6.37 -1.60 -0.78
C LYS A 23 7.60 -1.36 0.10
N ALA A 24 7.61 -1.95 1.28
CA ALA A 24 8.76 -1.92 2.16
C ALA A 24 9.98 -2.52 1.44
N PRO A 25 11.15 -1.86 1.52
CA PRO A 25 12.37 -2.41 0.98
C PRO A 25 12.74 -3.73 1.68
N ALA A 26 13.08 -4.76 0.90
CA ALA A 26 13.43 -6.10 1.42
C ALA A 26 14.69 -6.12 2.31
N ARG A 27 15.51 -5.07 2.24
CA ARG A 27 16.73 -4.89 3.03
C ARG A 27 16.77 -3.49 3.62
N HIS A 28 16.00 -3.27 4.68
CA HIS A 28 16.23 -2.12 5.55
C HIS A 28 16.81 -2.61 6.87
N TRP A 29 17.88 -1.96 7.31
CA TRP A 29 18.64 -2.31 8.52
C TRP A 29 17.79 -2.28 9.79
N SER A 30 16.76 -1.43 9.81
CA SER A 30 15.71 -1.46 10.83
C SER A 30 14.67 -2.52 10.46
N ARG A 31 14.66 -3.64 11.18
CA ARG A 31 13.63 -4.72 11.17
C ARG A 31 12.21 -4.25 11.60
N TYR A 32 11.94 -2.96 11.52
CA TYR A 32 10.77 -2.27 12.11
C TYR A 32 9.66 -1.91 11.12
N TYR A 33 9.81 -2.24 9.84
CA TYR A 33 8.71 -2.10 8.90
C TYR A 33 7.71 -3.21 9.14
N GLY A 34 6.43 -2.84 9.24
CA GLY A 34 5.32 -3.77 9.49
C GLY A 34 5.05 -4.67 8.28
N GLU A 35 3.77 -4.89 7.98
CA GLU A 35 3.33 -5.92 7.02
C GLU A 35 3.75 -5.66 5.56
N GLY A 36 4.27 -4.46 5.26
CA GLY A 36 5.15 -4.21 4.13
C GLY A 36 4.57 -3.36 3.02
N TYR A 37 3.36 -2.79 3.17
CA TYR A 37 2.74 -1.92 2.16
C TYR A 37 2.31 -0.57 2.74
N MET A 38 2.33 0.46 1.88
CA MET A 38 1.92 1.82 2.20
C MET A 38 1.25 2.44 0.97
N VAL A 39 0.22 3.26 1.16
CA VAL A 39 -0.41 4.04 0.08
C VAL A 39 -0.14 5.51 0.29
N THR A 40 0.33 6.17 -0.76
CA THR A 40 0.65 7.61 -0.77
C THR A 40 -0.12 8.32 -1.86
N ASP A 41 -0.42 9.59 -1.63
CA ASP A 41 -1.05 10.51 -2.58
C ASP A 41 0.00 11.19 -3.48
N ASP A 42 -0.41 12.01 -4.46
CA ASP A 42 0.50 12.76 -5.34
C ASP A 42 1.40 13.72 -4.55
N ARG A 43 0.90 14.22 -3.42
CA ARG A 43 1.63 15.09 -2.47
C ARG A 43 2.53 14.33 -1.50
N ASN A 44 2.75 13.04 -1.72
CA ASN A 44 3.50 12.14 -0.85
C ASN A 44 2.92 12.02 0.58
N THR A 45 1.63 12.34 0.73
CA THR A 45 0.90 12.17 1.99
C THR A 45 0.53 10.71 2.18
N VAL A 46 0.85 10.13 3.35
CA VAL A 46 0.47 8.76 3.68
C VAL A 46 -1.03 8.68 3.92
N ARG A 47 -1.72 7.85 3.12
CA ARG A 47 -3.15 7.55 3.27
C ARG A 47 -3.40 6.21 3.95
N LEU A 48 -2.49 5.26 3.80
CA LEU A 48 -2.55 3.93 4.40
C LEU A 48 -1.12 3.46 4.73
N GLY A 49 -0.95 2.72 5.84
CA GLY A 49 0.36 2.18 6.23
C GLY A 49 1.19 3.11 7.13
N GLY A 50 0.53 3.99 7.87
CA GLY A 50 1.07 4.71 9.04
C GLY A 50 2.02 5.88 8.73
N CYS A 51 1.75 7.05 9.32
CA CYS A 51 2.66 8.21 9.22
C CYS A 51 3.85 8.09 10.21
N GLN A 52 3.62 7.51 11.40
CA GLN A 52 4.66 7.26 12.41
C GLN A 52 5.36 5.90 12.23
N ARG A 53 4.69 4.95 11.58
CA ARG A 53 5.17 3.59 11.33
C ARG A 53 4.91 3.23 9.87
N PRO A 54 5.81 3.61 8.98
CA PRO A 54 5.63 3.39 7.55
C PRO A 54 5.57 1.89 7.24
N TYR A 55 4.79 1.56 6.20
CA TYR A 55 4.62 0.20 5.68
C TYR A 55 3.94 -0.79 6.66
N GLU A 56 3.04 -0.31 7.52
CA GLU A 56 2.24 -1.17 8.40
C GLU A 56 1.04 -1.84 7.72
N ALA A 57 0.66 -1.48 6.49
CA ALA A 57 -0.53 -2.05 5.86
C ALA A 57 -0.24 -3.39 5.15
N THR A 58 -1.24 -4.27 5.13
CA THR A 58 -1.21 -5.50 4.32
C THR A 58 -1.63 -5.24 2.88
N LEU A 59 -1.39 -6.24 2.02
CA LEU A 59 -1.97 -6.23 0.67
C LEU A 59 -3.50 -6.29 0.69
N GLU A 60 -4.11 -6.91 1.71
CA GLU A 60 -5.56 -6.97 1.88
C GLU A 60 -6.15 -5.60 2.26
N ASP A 61 -5.48 -4.84 3.14
CA ASP A 61 -5.89 -3.48 3.48
C ASP A 61 -5.80 -2.55 2.26
N VAL A 62 -4.69 -2.63 1.52
CA VAL A 62 -4.51 -1.86 0.29
C VAL A 62 -5.58 -2.22 -0.73
N ARG A 63 -5.95 -3.50 -0.83
CA ARG A 63 -7.03 -3.95 -1.69
C ARG A 63 -8.36 -3.36 -1.26
N ALA A 64 -8.72 -3.46 0.02
CA ALA A 64 -9.96 -2.90 0.55
C ALA A 64 -10.04 -1.39 0.30
N PHE A 65 -8.94 -0.67 0.52
CA PHE A 65 -8.83 0.75 0.18
C PHE A 65 -9.02 1.00 -1.33
N ALA A 66 -8.48 0.13 -2.19
CA ALA A 66 -8.64 0.22 -3.63
C ALA A 66 -10.05 -0.14 -4.16
N GLU A 67 -10.83 -0.92 -3.41
CA GLU A 67 -12.22 -1.26 -3.75
C GLU A 67 -13.21 -0.16 -3.36
N LEU A 68 -12.82 0.78 -2.48
CA LEU A 68 -13.63 1.94 -2.09
C LEU A 68 -13.52 3.14 -3.06
N MET A 69 -12.77 3.00 -4.17
CA MET A 69 -12.49 4.07 -5.14
C MET A 69 -13.05 3.82 -6.53
#